data_AF-A0ABD3PAP2-F1
#
_entry.id   AF-A0ABD3PAP2-F1
#
_cell.length_a   1.000
_cell.length_b   1.000
_cell.length_c   1.000
_cell.angle_alpha   90.00
_cell.angle_beta   90.00
_cell.angle_gamma   90.00
#
_symmetry.space_group_name_H-M   'P 1'
#
loop_
_entity.id
_entity.type
_entity.pdbx_description
1 polymer ?
#
loop_
_entity_poly.entity_id
_entity_poly.type
_entity_poly.pdbx_seq_one_letter_code
_entity_poly.pdbx_strand_id
1 'polypeptide(L)'
;MVNNSLVGEDTSSCYSHSPLASQLERHTLGYYHMWGFGLDEKERMWLLNNTNVFLFTVREPIDRLISAYNFHRNLFYAGDTANQYPLFYKECFPHGLDATVTALRYDASKACIKLGVEVLSGEKFHGGGRHFKLNYEHYRRKTIDIKPNYGVAVIRTEQLWEDVIHLDRVLGGTGDFGKSNGVKNNHGSDRYNVPYSADLSASNAIFLCCLIFKEMEAYQQLILRAVNLDDTQKRETLNHLLLRCQIKASEHDPLNPPFQWQLFRQGQTCISALERVMT
;
A
#
# COMPACT_ATOMS: atom_id res chain seq x y z
N MET A 1 21.02 4.13 7.39
CA MET A 1 21.08 4.72 6.03
C MET A 1 21.80 6.06 6.13
N VAL A 2 23.11 6.07 5.87
CA VAL A 2 23.81 7.32 5.58
C VAL A 2 23.88 7.38 4.07
N ASN A 3 23.05 8.24 3.47
CA ASN A 3 23.02 8.45 2.03
C ASN A 3 24.15 9.44 1.70
N ASN A 4 25.28 8.94 1.22
CA ASN A 4 26.37 9.76 0.70
C ASN A 4 26.21 9.97 -0.82
N SER A 5 25.02 10.33 -1.30
CA SER A 5 24.89 10.83 -2.67
C SER A 5 25.17 12.32 -2.71
N LEU A 6 26.44 12.68 -2.67
CA LEU A 6 26.93 13.91 -3.31
C LEU A 6 28.22 13.58 -4.04
N VAL A 7 28.07 13.35 -5.35
CA VAL A 7 29.10 13.53 -6.37
C VAL A 7 30.38 12.72 -6.13
N GLY A 8 30.45 11.55 -6.77
CA GLY A 8 31.70 10.84 -6.93
C GLY A 8 31.57 9.78 -8.00
N GLU A 9 32.18 10.03 -9.16
CA GLU A 9 32.72 8.96 -10.01
C GLU A 9 33.74 8.18 -9.16
N ASP A 10 33.27 7.26 -8.32
CA ASP A 10 34.13 6.30 -7.66
C ASP A 10 33.75 4.91 -8.13
N THR A 11 34.45 4.45 -9.16
CA THR A 11 34.26 3.16 -9.82
C THR A 11 34.70 1.97 -8.97
N SER A 12 34.76 2.08 -7.63
CA SER A 12 35.32 1.01 -6.80
C SER A 12 34.78 0.82 -5.38
N SER A 13 33.95 1.71 -4.81
CA SER A 13 33.37 1.45 -3.49
C SER A 13 32.06 0.67 -3.62
N CYS A 14 32.14 -0.60 -4.03
CA CYS A 14 31.02 -1.53 -3.91
C CYS A 14 30.54 -1.50 -2.44
N TYR A 15 29.27 -1.18 -2.21
CA TYR A 15 28.67 -1.20 -0.88
C TYR A 15 28.97 -2.54 -0.20
N SER A 16 29.81 -2.55 0.83
CA SER A 16 30.16 -3.78 1.53
C SER A 16 29.08 -4.09 2.56
N HIS A 17 28.24 -5.08 2.28
CA HIS A 17 27.32 -5.59 3.28
C HIS A 17 28.10 -6.13 4.48
N SER A 18 27.57 -5.88 5.69
CA SER A 18 28.08 -6.50 6.91
C SER A 18 28.19 -8.03 6.72
N PRO A 19 29.22 -8.72 7.25
CA PRO A 19 29.24 -10.19 7.28
C PRO A 19 27.97 -10.80 7.91
N LEU A 20 27.27 -10.04 8.75
CA LEU A 20 26.03 -10.43 9.41
C LEU A 20 24.76 -10.06 8.63
N ALA A 21 24.87 -9.45 7.45
CA ALA A 21 23.71 -9.12 6.63
C ALA A 21 23.04 -10.40 6.10
N SER A 22 21.70 -10.41 6.18
CA SER A 22 20.85 -11.46 5.60
C SER A 22 21.07 -11.58 4.09
N GLN A 23 20.78 -12.74 3.50
CA GLN A 23 20.85 -12.90 2.05
C GLN A 23 19.82 -12.01 1.36
N LEU A 24 18.65 -11.82 1.95
CA LEU A 24 17.66 -10.87 1.44
C LEU A 24 18.22 -9.44 1.33
N GLU A 25 18.94 -8.97 2.35
CA GLU A 25 19.57 -7.65 2.34
C GLU A 25 20.66 -7.57 1.25
N ARG A 26 21.51 -8.60 1.14
CA ARG A 26 22.59 -8.65 0.15
C ARG A 26 22.10 -8.63 -1.30
N HIS A 27 20.89 -9.15 -1.54
CA HIS A 27 20.26 -9.17 -2.85
C HIS A 27 19.32 -7.97 -3.08
N THR A 28 19.22 -7.04 -2.14
CA THR A 28 18.42 -5.81 -2.29
C THR A 28 19.30 -4.66 -2.76
N LEU A 29 19.22 -4.32 -4.05
CA LEU A 29 20.04 -3.25 -4.64
C LEU A 29 19.64 -1.84 -4.18
N GLY A 30 18.35 -1.64 -3.87
CA GLY A 30 17.83 -0.34 -3.48
C GLY A 30 16.35 -0.42 -3.13
N TYR A 31 15.76 0.73 -2.76
CA TYR A 31 14.35 0.83 -2.39
C TYR A 31 13.68 2.03 -3.04
N TYR A 32 12.37 1.92 -3.22
CA TYR A 32 11.52 3.01 -3.73
C TYR A 32 10.31 3.17 -2.81
N HIS A 33 10.40 4.03 -1.80
CA HIS A 33 9.32 4.27 -0.83
C HIS A 33 9.28 5.73 -0.40
N MET A 34 8.13 6.41 -0.57
CA MET A 34 7.82 7.81 -0.18
C MET A 34 8.91 8.88 -0.36
N TRP A 35 9.99 8.78 0.41
CA TRP A 35 11.24 9.52 0.29
C TRP A 35 12.07 9.12 -0.94
N GLY A 36 11.86 7.92 -1.50
CA GLY A 36 12.38 7.52 -2.81
C GLY A 36 11.80 8.34 -3.98
N PHE A 37 10.76 9.17 -3.74
CA PHE A 37 10.39 10.26 -4.64
C PHE A 37 11.51 11.28 -4.82
N GLY A 38 12.42 11.38 -3.83
CA GLY A 38 13.61 12.22 -3.87
C GLY A 38 14.78 11.60 -4.64
N LEU A 39 14.70 10.33 -5.06
CA LEU A 39 15.65 9.81 -6.05
C LEU A 39 15.41 10.56 -7.35
N ASP A 40 16.49 11.06 -7.94
CA ASP A 40 16.37 11.72 -9.23
C ASP A 40 15.96 10.70 -10.32
N GLU A 41 15.63 11.19 -11.51
CA GLU A 41 15.27 10.29 -12.61
C GLU A 41 16.40 9.33 -13.00
N LYS A 42 17.66 9.73 -12.87
CA LYS A 42 18.81 8.92 -13.24
C LYS A 42 18.98 7.75 -12.27
N GLU A 43 18.91 7.99 -10.96
CA GLU A 43 19.00 6.96 -9.93
C GLU A 43 17.88 5.93 -10.08
N ARG A 44 16.64 6.38 -10.35
CA ARG A 44 15.51 5.47 -10.57
C ARG A 44 15.69 4.62 -11.82
N MET A 45 16.13 5.22 -12.92
CA MET A 45 16.41 4.48 -14.16
C MET A 45 17.59 3.52 -13.99
N TRP A 46 18.59 3.90 -13.20
CA TRP A 46 19.69 3.01 -12.85
C TRP A 46 19.19 1.78 -12.08
N LEU A 47 18.36 1.96 -11.04
CA LEU A 47 17.76 0.83 -10.31
C LEU A 47 16.94 -0.08 -11.25
N LEU A 48 16.09 0.50 -12.10
CA LEU A 48 15.28 -0.25 -13.06
C LEU A 48 16.11 -1.04 -14.09
N ASN A 49 17.30 -0.56 -14.44
CA ASN A 49 18.19 -1.21 -15.40
C ASN A 49 19.16 -2.22 -14.77
N ASN A 50 19.36 -2.16 -13.45
CA ASN A 50 20.28 -3.04 -12.72
C ASN A 50 19.56 -4.02 -11.78
N THR A 51 18.25 -4.13 -11.89
CA THR A 51 17.43 -5.13 -11.19
C THR A 51 16.68 -5.99 -12.19
N ASN A 52 16.18 -7.14 -11.73
CA ASN A 52 15.32 -8.05 -12.50
C ASN A 52 14.10 -8.55 -11.69
N VAL A 53 14.01 -8.18 -10.40
CA VAL A 53 12.94 -8.52 -9.48
C VAL A 53 12.54 -7.27 -8.71
N PHE A 54 11.24 -7.04 -8.56
CA PHE A 54 10.70 -6.04 -7.64
C PHE A 54 10.19 -6.72 -6.38
N LEU A 55 10.63 -6.25 -5.22
CA LEU A 55 10.11 -6.68 -3.93
C LEU A 55 9.13 -5.64 -3.39
N PHE A 56 7.88 -6.04 -3.19
CA PHE A 56 6.84 -5.19 -2.60
C PHE A 56 6.53 -5.61 -1.18
N THR A 57 6.57 -4.66 -0.24
CA THR A 57 5.86 -4.83 1.02
C THR A 57 4.41 -4.44 0.80
N VAL A 58 3.50 -5.39 0.98
CA VAL A 58 2.07 -5.18 0.80
C VAL A 58 1.34 -5.37 2.13
N ARG A 59 0.18 -4.77 2.22
CA ARG A 59 -0.81 -4.81 3.28
C ARG A 59 -2.15 -4.78 2.59
N GLU A 60 -3.14 -5.47 3.13
CA GLU A 60 -4.51 -5.44 2.59
C GLU A 60 -4.93 -3.97 2.33
N PRO A 61 -5.45 -3.63 1.13
CA PRO A 61 -5.64 -2.22 0.74
C PRO A 61 -6.56 -1.39 1.64
N ILE A 62 -7.62 -1.97 2.22
CA ILE A 62 -8.47 -1.26 3.20
C ILE A 62 -7.68 -1.01 4.49
N ASP A 63 -6.97 -2.00 5.01
CA ASP A 63 -6.16 -1.84 6.22
C ASP A 63 -5.01 -0.85 6.01
N ARG A 64 -4.42 -0.83 4.81
CA ARG A 64 -3.47 0.19 4.37
C ARG A 64 -4.11 1.58 4.40
N LEU A 65 -5.32 1.73 3.87
CA LEU A 65 -6.02 3.01 3.83
C LEU A 65 -6.38 3.51 5.24
N ILE A 66 -6.86 2.63 6.12
CA ILE A 66 -7.11 2.91 7.55
C ILE A 66 -5.81 3.37 8.21
N SER A 67 -4.73 2.62 8.02
CA SER A 67 -3.41 2.95 8.57
C SER A 67 -2.90 4.30 8.08
N ALA A 68 -3.02 4.59 6.79
CA ALA A 68 -2.61 5.86 6.20
C ALA A 68 -3.43 7.03 6.75
N TYR A 69 -4.75 6.87 6.87
CA TYR A 69 -5.65 7.87 7.43
C TYR A 69 -5.29 8.20 8.88
N ASN A 70 -5.14 7.17 9.72
CA ASN A 70 -4.82 7.35 11.13
C ASN A 70 -3.44 7.96 11.35
N PHE A 71 -2.45 7.57 10.54
CA PHE A 71 -1.10 8.14 10.56
C PHE A 71 -1.11 9.64 10.29
N HIS A 72 -1.65 10.07 9.14
CA HIS A 72 -1.64 11.49 8.76
C HIS A 72 -2.54 12.35 9.65
N ARG A 73 -3.68 11.79 10.09
CA ARG A 73 -4.54 12.46 11.07
C ARG A 73 -3.81 12.69 12.39
N ASN A 74 -3.10 11.68 12.91
CA ASN A 74 -2.35 11.83 14.15
C ASN A 74 -1.27 12.92 14.00
N LEU A 75 -0.45 12.86 12.94
CA LEU A 75 0.54 13.91 12.68
C LEU A 75 -0.06 15.33 12.62
N PHE A 76 -1.25 15.46 12.04
CA PHE A 76 -1.97 16.74 12.00
C PHE A 76 -2.34 17.23 13.41
N TYR A 77 -2.95 16.39 14.24
CA TYR A 77 -3.40 16.80 15.58
C TYR A 77 -2.28 16.84 16.64
N ALA A 78 -1.19 16.10 16.45
CA ALA A 78 -0.04 16.11 17.33
C ALA A 78 0.81 17.38 17.22
N GLY A 79 0.54 18.25 16.23
CA GLY A 79 1.30 19.48 16.02
C GLY A 79 2.42 19.34 14.98
N ASP A 80 2.93 18.13 14.75
CA ASP A 80 4.06 17.84 13.85
C ASP A 80 3.81 18.32 12.42
N THR A 81 2.56 18.25 11.96
CA THR A 81 2.14 18.77 10.66
C THR A 81 0.88 19.61 10.76
N ALA A 82 0.65 20.34 11.87
CA ALA A 82 -0.60 21.06 12.12
C ALA A 82 -1.02 22.09 11.03
N ASN A 83 -0.10 22.47 10.14
CA ASN A 83 -0.38 23.33 8.98
C ASN A 83 -0.66 22.56 7.67
N GLN A 84 -0.53 21.23 7.66
CA GLN A 84 -0.78 20.41 6.49
C GLN A 84 -2.20 19.85 6.54
N TYR A 85 -2.99 20.10 5.50
CA TYR A 85 -4.33 19.53 5.29
C TYR A 85 -5.46 19.97 6.26
N PRO A 86 -5.52 21.24 6.74
CA PRO A 86 -6.60 21.68 7.63
C PRO A 86 -7.99 21.52 6.98
N LEU A 87 -8.11 21.80 5.68
CA LEU A 87 -9.36 21.60 4.94
C LEU A 87 -9.86 20.15 5.02
N PHE A 88 -8.96 19.17 5.00
CA PHE A 88 -9.34 17.76 5.03
C PHE A 88 -9.67 17.30 6.45
N TYR A 89 -8.72 17.43 7.38
CA TYR A 89 -8.85 16.85 8.72
C TYR A 89 -9.57 17.74 9.73
N LYS A 90 -9.80 19.02 9.47
CA LYS A 90 -10.50 19.92 10.39
C LYS A 90 -11.87 20.34 9.86
N GLU A 91 -11.93 20.70 8.58
CA GLU A 91 -13.16 21.27 8.00
C GLU A 91 -14.07 20.19 7.39
N CYS A 92 -13.53 19.32 6.52
CA CYS A 92 -14.35 18.31 5.83
C CYS A 92 -14.57 17.04 6.65
N PHE A 93 -13.52 16.51 7.28
CA PHE A 93 -13.52 15.16 7.88
C PHE A 93 -12.82 15.13 9.26
N PRO A 94 -13.41 15.74 10.30
CA PRO A 94 -12.79 15.85 11.63
C PRO A 94 -12.70 14.53 12.42
N HIS A 95 -13.38 13.48 11.96
CA HIS A 95 -13.55 12.21 12.69
C HIS A 95 -12.70 11.07 12.09
N GLY A 96 -13.01 9.83 12.45
CA GLY A 96 -12.35 8.63 11.90
C GLY A 96 -12.68 8.37 10.43
N LEU A 97 -11.99 7.39 9.82
CA LEU A 97 -12.20 7.03 8.42
C LEU A 97 -13.64 6.55 8.16
N ASP A 98 -14.23 5.76 9.06
CA ASP A 98 -15.61 5.30 8.89
C ASP A 98 -16.60 6.47 8.79
N ALA A 99 -16.48 7.44 9.71
CA ALA A 99 -17.28 8.67 9.69
C ALA A 99 -17.00 9.53 8.44
N THR A 100 -15.75 9.53 7.94
CA THR A 100 -15.39 10.20 6.69
C THR A 100 -16.13 9.58 5.51
N VAL A 101 -16.16 8.25 5.42
CA VAL A 101 -16.88 7.54 4.35
C VAL A 101 -18.39 7.75 4.47
N THR A 102 -18.94 7.72 5.68
CA THR A 102 -20.35 8.08 5.93
C THR A 102 -20.65 9.50 5.46
N ALA A 103 -19.80 10.47 5.78
CA ALA A 103 -19.97 11.85 5.33
C ALA A 103 -19.92 11.96 3.80
N LEU A 104 -18.99 11.27 3.14
CA LEU A 104 -18.92 11.23 1.67
C LEU A 104 -20.21 10.71 1.02
N ARG A 105 -20.88 9.76 1.69
CA ARG A 105 -22.13 9.16 1.20
C ARG A 105 -23.34 10.07 1.46
N TYR A 106 -23.42 10.71 2.62
CA TYR A 106 -24.69 11.27 3.10
C TYR A 106 -24.67 12.77 3.44
N ASP A 107 -23.56 13.29 4.00
CA ASP A 107 -23.65 14.55 4.74
C ASP A 107 -22.62 15.62 4.29
N ALA A 108 -21.63 15.28 3.48
CA ALA A 108 -20.58 16.21 3.07
C ALA A 108 -21.04 17.19 1.99
N SER A 109 -20.46 18.40 1.98
CA SER A 109 -20.64 19.37 0.89
C SER A 109 -20.03 18.84 -0.41
N LYS A 110 -20.48 19.34 -1.58
CA LYS A 110 -19.90 18.92 -2.89
C LYS A 110 -18.38 19.11 -2.95
N ALA A 111 -17.87 20.19 -2.36
CA ALA A 111 -16.43 20.45 -2.29
C ALA A 111 -15.68 19.41 -1.43
N CYS A 112 -16.24 19.06 -0.27
CA CYS A 112 -15.67 18.03 0.59
C CYS A 112 -15.78 16.63 -0.06
N ILE A 113 -16.89 16.32 -0.73
CA ILE A 113 -17.03 15.06 -1.49
C ILE A 113 -15.93 14.93 -2.52
N LYS A 114 -15.77 15.95 -3.39
CA LYS A 114 -14.72 15.96 -4.40
C LYS A 114 -13.34 15.79 -3.76
N LEU A 115 -13.04 16.55 -2.70
CA LEU A 115 -11.76 16.46 -2.01
C LEU A 115 -11.52 15.05 -1.43
N GLY A 116 -12.50 14.48 -0.74
CA GLY A 116 -12.37 13.17 -0.11
C GLY A 116 -12.22 12.04 -1.11
N VAL A 117 -12.97 12.09 -2.22
CA VAL A 117 -12.85 11.14 -3.33
C VAL A 117 -11.47 11.22 -3.96
N GLU A 118 -11.02 12.42 -4.34
CA GLU A 118 -9.69 12.64 -4.93
C GLU A 118 -8.54 12.19 -4.00
N VAL A 119 -8.70 12.36 -2.69
CA VAL A 119 -7.69 11.94 -1.71
C VAL A 119 -7.70 10.43 -1.55
N LEU A 120 -8.83 9.83 -1.19
CA LEU A 120 -8.91 8.40 -0.87
C LEU A 120 -8.62 7.52 -2.09
N SER A 121 -8.93 7.97 -3.32
CA SER A 121 -8.58 7.28 -4.56
C SER A 121 -7.11 7.42 -4.97
N GLY A 122 -6.33 8.25 -4.27
CA GLY A 122 -4.96 8.55 -4.64
C GLY A 122 -4.85 9.41 -5.91
N GLU A 123 -5.85 10.22 -6.24
CA GLU A 123 -5.77 11.17 -7.35
C GLU A 123 -5.01 12.44 -6.95
N LYS A 124 -5.16 12.90 -5.70
CA LYS A 124 -4.57 14.15 -5.18
C LYS A 124 -3.39 13.92 -4.23
N PHE A 125 -2.27 14.59 -4.50
CA PHE A 125 -1.03 14.43 -3.72
C PHE A 125 -1.07 15.13 -2.34
N HIS A 126 -1.71 16.30 -2.25
CA HIS A 126 -1.65 17.17 -1.07
C HIS A 126 -3.01 17.40 -0.38
N GLY A 127 -3.93 16.44 -0.44
CA GLY A 127 -5.25 16.63 0.14
C GLY A 127 -5.39 16.12 1.58
N GLY A 128 -4.88 14.92 1.90
CA GLY A 128 -4.93 14.34 3.26
C GLY A 128 -3.63 13.65 3.67
N GLY A 129 -2.55 13.79 2.90
CA GLY A 129 -1.28 13.15 3.16
C GLY A 129 -0.77 12.27 2.03
N ARG A 130 0.56 12.15 1.93
CA ARG A 130 1.24 11.53 0.77
C ARG A 130 0.97 10.04 0.62
N HIS A 131 0.68 9.35 1.72
CA HIS A 131 0.41 7.90 1.69
C HIS A 131 -0.80 7.58 0.79
N PHE A 132 -1.83 8.43 0.71
CA PHE A 132 -2.97 8.16 -0.16
C PHE A 132 -2.57 8.10 -1.65
N LYS A 133 -1.77 9.07 -2.11
CA LYS A 133 -1.29 9.13 -3.49
C LYS A 133 -0.28 8.04 -3.83
N LEU A 134 0.54 7.66 -2.85
CA LEU A 134 1.62 6.69 -3.01
C LEU A 134 1.10 5.28 -2.68
N ASN A 135 0.06 4.86 -3.40
CA ASN A 135 -0.59 3.56 -3.28
C ASN A 135 -0.05 2.52 -4.27
N TYR A 136 -0.62 1.32 -4.26
CA TYR A 136 -0.15 0.24 -5.14
C TYR A 136 -0.27 0.59 -6.62
N GLU A 137 -1.32 1.33 -7.01
CA GLU A 137 -1.42 1.82 -8.39
C GLU A 137 -0.25 2.74 -8.75
N HIS A 138 0.13 3.66 -7.86
CA HIS A 138 1.30 4.51 -8.07
C HIS A 138 2.58 3.68 -8.27
N TYR A 139 2.84 2.73 -7.37
CA TYR A 139 4.06 1.93 -7.45
C TYR A 139 4.07 1.00 -8.64
N ARG A 140 2.93 0.39 -9.00
CA ARG A 140 2.76 -0.45 -10.20
C ARG A 140 3.20 0.29 -11.46
N ARG A 141 2.68 1.51 -11.66
CA ARG A 141 2.99 2.38 -12.80
C ARG A 141 4.46 2.77 -12.91
N LYS A 142 5.21 2.68 -11.80
CA LYS A 142 6.63 3.02 -11.73
C LYS A 142 7.55 1.80 -11.76
N THR A 143 6.99 0.59 -11.84
CA THR A 143 7.74 -0.66 -11.73
C THR A 143 7.27 -1.65 -12.79
N ILE A 144 6.30 -2.50 -12.48
CA ILE A 144 5.90 -3.63 -13.30
C ILE A 144 5.19 -3.23 -14.59
N ASP A 145 4.62 -2.02 -14.67
CA ASP A 145 4.09 -1.47 -15.93
C ASP A 145 5.22 -1.03 -16.88
N ILE A 146 6.39 -0.65 -16.33
CA ILE A 146 7.58 -0.24 -17.12
C ILE A 146 8.41 -1.47 -17.51
N LYS A 147 8.52 -2.44 -16.62
CA LYS A 147 9.31 -3.67 -16.80
C LYS A 147 8.41 -4.90 -16.60
N PRO A 148 7.50 -5.20 -17.54
CA PRO A 148 6.50 -6.25 -17.38
C PRO A 148 7.10 -7.65 -17.25
N ASN A 149 8.30 -7.88 -17.80
CA ASN A 149 8.97 -9.19 -17.76
C ASN A 149 9.79 -9.44 -16.48
N TYR A 150 9.84 -8.49 -15.54
CA TYR A 150 10.59 -8.66 -14.30
C TYR A 150 9.80 -9.49 -13.28
N GLY A 151 10.54 -10.22 -12.44
CA GLY A 151 9.96 -10.97 -11.34
C GLY A 151 9.31 -10.05 -10.32
N VAL A 152 8.29 -10.55 -9.61
CA VAL A 152 7.67 -9.86 -8.50
C VAL A 152 7.79 -10.74 -7.28
N ALA A 153 8.33 -10.21 -6.20
CA ALA A 153 8.29 -10.81 -4.88
C ALA A 153 7.44 -9.93 -3.96
N VAL A 154 6.77 -10.55 -3.00
CA VAL A 154 5.85 -9.88 -2.09
C VAL A 154 6.14 -10.30 -0.65
N ILE A 155 6.16 -9.33 0.25
CA ILE A 155 6.10 -9.51 1.70
C ILE A 155 4.76 -8.95 2.18
N ARG A 156 3.86 -9.81 2.65
CA ARG A 156 2.56 -9.43 3.23
C ARG A 156 2.78 -8.97 4.66
N THR A 157 2.24 -7.81 5.03
CA THR A 157 2.42 -7.21 6.36
C THR A 157 1.80 -8.08 7.46
N GLU A 158 0.71 -8.75 7.12
CA GLU A 158 -0.03 -9.70 7.95
C GLU A 158 0.81 -10.96 8.22
N GLN A 159 1.66 -11.36 7.28
CA GLN A 159 2.58 -12.51 7.37
C GLN A 159 4.07 -12.09 7.32
N LEU A 160 4.39 -10.87 7.79
CA LEU A 160 5.68 -10.20 7.55
C LEU A 160 6.89 -11.12 7.78
N TRP A 161 6.95 -11.75 8.95
CA TRP A 161 8.10 -12.56 9.35
C TRP A 161 8.16 -13.90 8.61
N GLU A 162 7.03 -14.51 8.30
CA GLU A 162 6.97 -15.72 7.49
C GLU A 162 7.55 -15.45 6.10
N ASP A 163 7.07 -14.38 5.44
CA ASP A 163 7.47 -14.05 4.08
C ASP A 163 8.94 -13.61 4.01
N VAL A 164 9.43 -12.82 4.98
CA VAL A 164 10.84 -12.39 5.08
C VAL A 164 11.78 -13.58 5.31
N ILE A 165 11.42 -14.49 6.22
CA ILE A 165 12.21 -15.69 6.52
C ILE A 165 12.23 -16.63 5.31
N HIS A 166 11.09 -16.80 4.64
CA HIS A 166 11.00 -17.63 3.44
C HIS A 166 11.88 -17.08 2.31
N LEU A 167 11.78 -15.78 2.02
CA LEU A 167 12.59 -15.14 0.98
C LEU A 167 14.10 -15.23 1.27
N ASP A 168 14.52 -15.01 2.51
CA ASP A 168 15.93 -15.14 2.88
C ASP A 168 16.45 -16.56 2.62
N ARG A 169 15.68 -17.58 2.98
CA ARG A 169 16.03 -19.00 2.74
C ARG A 169 16.11 -19.34 1.25
N VAL A 170 15.17 -18.85 0.44
CA VAL A 170 15.19 -19.03 -1.03
C VAL A 170 16.44 -18.40 -1.65
N LEU A 171 16.95 -17.31 -1.07
CA LEU A 171 18.19 -16.65 -1.46
C LEU A 171 19.45 -17.28 -0.84
N GLY A 172 19.34 -18.47 -0.23
CA GLY A 172 20.46 -19.20 0.35
C GLY A 172 20.83 -18.77 1.77
N GLY A 173 19.98 -17.99 2.43
CA GLY A 173 20.13 -17.59 3.83
C GLY A 173 19.58 -18.63 4.80
N THR A 174 19.73 -18.37 6.10
CA THR A 174 19.22 -19.25 7.15
C THR A 174 17.76 -18.93 7.51
N GLY A 175 17.29 -17.73 7.17
CA GLY A 175 16.06 -17.16 7.70
C GLY A 175 16.15 -16.85 9.19
N ASP A 176 17.35 -16.73 9.76
CA ASP A 176 17.55 -16.33 11.15
C ASP A 176 17.95 -14.86 11.23
N PHE A 177 17.03 -14.00 11.68
CA PHE A 177 17.29 -12.58 11.93
C PHE A 177 17.61 -12.30 13.41
N GLY A 178 17.92 -13.33 14.20
CA GLY A 178 18.34 -13.20 15.60
C GLY A 178 17.36 -12.37 16.43
N LYS A 179 17.87 -11.32 17.09
CA LYS A 179 17.06 -10.41 17.93
C LYS A 179 16.08 -9.55 17.15
N SER A 180 16.23 -9.47 15.83
CA SER A 180 15.28 -8.74 14.98
C SER A 180 14.04 -9.56 14.68
N ASN A 181 14.07 -10.89 14.81
CA ASN A 181 12.88 -11.73 14.61
C ASN A 181 11.72 -11.25 15.47
N GLY A 182 10.55 -11.06 14.85
CA GLY A 182 9.35 -10.55 15.53
C GLY A 182 9.28 -9.03 15.68
N VAL A 183 10.38 -8.28 15.46
CA VAL A 183 10.38 -6.82 15.59
C VAL A 183 9.61 -6.17 14.44
N LYS A 184 8.65 -5.29 14.76
CA LYS A 184 7.93 -4.51 13.76
C LYS A 184 8.14 -3.02 14.06
N ASN A 185 8.53 -2.24 13.05
CA ASN A 185 8.53 -0.79 13.16
C ASN A 185 7.22 -0.25 12.59
N ASN A 186 6.37 0.22 13.49
CA ASN A 186 5.02 0.70 13.21
C ASN A 186 4.94 2.25 13.20
N HIS A 187 6.08 2.94 13.31
CA HIS A 187 6.14 4.41 13.44
C HIS A 187 5.26 4.97 14.58
N GLY A 188 5.12 4.20 15.67
CA GLY A 188 4.29 4.55 16.81
C GLY A 188 2.79 4.35 16.60
N SER A 189 2.35 3.74 15.49
CA SER A 189 0.93 3.57 15.20
C SER A 189 0.17 2.79 16.28
N ASP A 190 0.86 1.87 16.95
CA ASP A 190 0.28 1.07 18.05
C ASP A 190 -0.02 1.93 19.29
N ARG A 191 0.55 3.14 19.38
CA ARG A 191 0.32 4.10 20.46
C ARG A 191 -0.67 5.18 20.09
N TYR A 192 -1.21 5.17 18.87
CA TYR A 192 -2.19 6.15 18.47
C TYR A 192 -3.43 5.92 19.33
N ASN A 193 -3.69 6.84 20.25
CA ASN A 193 -5.00 6.94 20.90
C ASN A 193 -5.97 7.38 19.81
N VAL A 194 -6.48 6.41 19.05
CA VAL A 194 -7.54 6.65 18.08
C VAL A 194 -8.83 6.65 18.90
N PRO A 195 -9.49 7.80 19.17
CA PRO A 195 -10.80 7.78 19.80
C PRO A 195 -11.88 7.18 18.87
N TYR A 196 -11.49 6.65 17.71
CA TYR A 196 -12.35 6.10 16.67
C TYR A 196 -11.88 4.69 16.34
N SER A 197 -12.83 3.77 16.12
CA SER A 197 -12.50 2.41 15.76
C SER A 197 -11.73 2.35 14.44
N ALA A 198 -10.78 1.42 14.35
CA ALA A 198 -10.21 1.00 13.07
C ALA A 198 -11.22 0.22 12.21
N ASP A 199 -12.35 -0.16 12.79
CA ASP A 199 -13.41 -0.87 12.10
C ASP A 199 -14.17 0.04 11.14
N LEU A 200 -14.48 -0.51 9.98
CA LEU A 200 -15.40 0.09 9.02
C LEU A 200 -16.72 -0.66 9.09
N SER A 201 -17.82 0.08 8.99
CA SER A 201 -19.11 -0.54 8.74
C SER A 201 -19.07 -1.30 7.41
N ALA A 202 -19.83 -2.39 7.32
CA ALA A 202 -19.83 -3.25 6.14
C ALA A 202 -20.18 -2.48 4.86
N SER A 203 -21.07 -1.48 4.97
CA SER A 203 -21.46 -0.60 3.85
C SER A 203 -20.37 0.41 3.47
N ASN A 204 -19.61 0.93 4.44
CA ASN A 204 -18.46 1.80 4.17
C ASN A 204 -17.28 1.02 3.58
N ALA A 205 -17.09 -0.24 3.98
CA ALA A 205 -16.11 -1.13 3.35
C ALA A 205 -16.43 -1.35 1.87
N ILE A 206 -17.69 -1.65 1.51
CA ILE A 206 -18.12 -1.75 0.10
C ILE A 206 -17.85 -0.45 -0.65
N PHE A 207 -18.25 0.69 -0.09
CA PHE A 207 -18.02 1.99 -0.71
C PHE A 207 -16.53 2.20 -1.03
N LEU A 208 -15.64 1.90 -0.08
CA LEU A 208 -14.21 2.00 -0.30
C LEU A 208 -13.72 1.03 -1.38
N CYS A 209 -14.13 -0.24 -1.35
CA CYS A 209 -13.77 -1.20 -2.41
C CYS A 209 -14.12 -0.68 -3.81
N CYS A 210 -15.27 -0.02 -3.95
CA CYS A 210 -15.67 0.62 -5.20
C CYS A 210 -14.83 1.87 -5.51
N LEU A 211 -14.55 2.71 -4.52
CA LEU A 211 -13.79 3.94 -4.71
C LEU A 211 -12.32 3.67 -5.09
N ILE A 212 -11.67 2.72 -4.42
CA ILE A 212 -10.24 2.41 -4.57
C ILE A 212 -9.98 1.17 -5.45
N PHE A 213 -10.91 0.82 -6.35
CA PHE A 213 -10.83 -0.39 -7.16
C PHE A 213 -9.52 -0.53 -7.98
N LYS A 214 -8.90 0.60 -8.40
CA LYS A 214 -7.61 0.60 -9.11
C LYS A 214 -6.46 0.15 -8.20
N GLU A 215 -6.51 0.53 -6.93
CA GLU A 215 -5.57 0.07 -5.92
C GLU A 215 -5.77 -1.42 -5.63
N MET A 216 -7.03 -1.87 -5.55
CA MET A 216 -7.37 -3.30 -5.40
C MET A 216 -6.83 -4.14 -6.55
N GLU A 217 -7.01 -3.67 -7.79
CA GLU A 217 -6.50 -4.33 -8.98
C GLU A 217 -4.97 -4.41 -8.97
N ALA A 218 -4.30 -3.30 -8.65
CA ALA A 218 -2.84 -3.28 -8.54
C ALA A 218 -2.35 -4.25 -7.47
N TYR A 219 -2.96 -4.27 -6.28
CA TYR A 219 -2.64 -5.23 -5.22
C TYR A 219 -2.82 -6.67 -5.69
N GLN A 220 -3.97 -6.99 -6.30
CA GLN A 220 -4.23 -8.34 -6.82
C GLN A 220 -3.17 -8.77 -7.85
N GLN A 221 -2.79 -7.88 -8.77
CA GLN A 221 -1.74 -8.16 -9.75
C GLN A 221 -0.39 -8.44 -9.08
N LEU A 222 -0.04 -7.73 -8.02
CA LEU A 222 1.18 -7.99 -7.25
C LEU A 222 1.14 -9.39 -6.61
N ILE A 223 0.02 -9.76 -5.98
CA ILE A 223 -0.14 -11.08 -5.34
C ILE A 223 -0.07 -12.21 -6.37
N LEU A 224 -0.81 -12.09 -7.48
CA LEU A 224 -0.84 -13.13 -8.51
C LEU A 224 0.54 -13.37 -9.14
N ARG A 225 1.31 -12.29 -9.35
CA ARG A 225 2.67 -12.34 -9.90
C ARG A 225 3.75 -12.73 -8.90
N ALA A 226 3.44 -12.76 -7.60
CA ALA A 226 4.42 -13.06 -6.57
C ALA A 226 5.02 -14.45 -6.79
N VAL A 227 6.34 -14.51 -7.01
CA VAL A 227 7.07 -15.76 -7.26
C VAL A 227 7.37 -16.52 -5.96
N ASN A 228 7.31 -15.83 -4.82
CA ASN A 228 7.61 -16.37 -3.50
C ASN A 228 6.36 -16.77 -2.70
N LEU A 229 5.17 -16.72 -3.32
CA LEU A 229 3.92 -17.18 -2.73
C LEU A 229 3.40 -18.38 -3.55
N ASP A 230 2.97 -19.43 -2.87
CA ASP A 230 2.27 -20.54 -3.52
C ASP A 230 0.79 -20.20 -3.80
N ASP A 231 0.10 -21.09 -4.53
CA ASP A 231 -1.30 -20.88 -4.91
C ASP A 231 -2.25 -20.83 -3.70
N THR A 232 -1.92 -21.53 -2.61
CA THR A 232 -2.72 -21.50 -1.38
C THR A 232 -2.59 -20.13 -0.72
N GLN A 233 -1.37 -19.65 -0.53
CA GLN A 233 -1.09 -18.33 0.05
C GLN A 233 -1.68 -17.21 -0.79
N LYS A 234 -1.58 -17.29 -2.13
CA LYS A 234 -2.23 -16.33 -3.04
C LYS A 234 -3.75 -16.34 -2.88
N ARG A 235 -4.36 -17.53 -2.87
CA ARG A 235 -5.81 -17.70 -2.74
C ARG A 235 -6.32 -17.17 -1.40
N GLU A 236 -5.68 -17.50 -0.30
CA GLU A 236 -6.04 -17.00 1.04
C GLU A 236 -5.95 -15.47 1.10
N THR A 237 -4.85 -14.92 0.58
CA THR A 237 -4.59 -13.47 0.57
C THR A 237 -5.64 -12.71 -0.26
N LEU A 238 -6.01 -13.23 -1.42
CA LEU A 238 -7.03 -12.62 -2.29
C LEU A 238 -8.45 -12.87 -1.76
N ASN A 239 -8.74 -14.03 -1.17
CA ASN A 239 -10.04 -14.31 -0.56
C ASN A 239 -10.32 -13.36 0.60
N HIS A 240 -9.31 -13.05 1.42
CA HIS A 240 -9.46 -12.07 2.50
C HIS A 240 -9.91 -10.71 1.97
N LEU A 241 -9.29 -10.24 0.87
CA LEU A 241 -9.67 -9.00 0.19
C LEU A 241 -11.11 -9.06 -0.36
N LEU A 242 -11.46 -10.14 -1.07
CA LEU A 242 -12.82 -10.30 -1.64
C LEU A 242 -13.90 -10.33 -0.56
N LEU A 243 -13.66 -11.05 0.54
CA LEU A 243 -14.59 -11.14 1.68
C LEU A 243 -14.81 -9.77 2.33
N ARG A 244 -13.77 -8.94 2.46
CA ARG A 244 -13.88 -7.57 2.99
C ARG A 244 -14.79 -6.69 2.14
N CYS A 245 -14.81 -6.93 0.83
CA CYS A 245 -15.70 -6.28 -0.13
C CYS A 245 -17.07 -6.96 -0.27
N GLN A 246 -17.39 -7.93 0.59
CA GLN A 246 -18.62 -8.74 0.56
C GLN A 246 -18.83 -9.50 -0.76
N ILE A 247 -17.74 -9.88 -1.41
CA ILE A 247 -17.76 -10.73 -2.60
C ILE A 247 -17.63 -12.18 -2.14
N LYS A 248 -18.58 -13.04 -2.52
CA LYS A 248 -18.62 -14.43 -2.06
C LYS A 248 -17.54 -15.26 -2.75
N ALA A 249 -16.60 -15.78 -1.96
CA ALA A 249 -15.50 -16.63 -2.45
C ALA A 249 -15.98 -17.96 -3.08
N SER A 250 -17.13 -18.49 -2.66
CA SER A 250 -17.66 -19.74 -3.22
C SER A 250 -18.08 -19.64 -4.69
N GLU A 251 -18.21 -18.43 -5.23
CA GLU A 251 -18.63 -18.19 -6.60
C GLU A 251 -17.43 -17.97 -7.55
N HIS A 252 -16.21 -17.72 -7.02
CA HIS A 252 -15.05 -17.28 -7.81
C HIS A 252 -13.75 -17.87 -7.27
N ASP A 253 -13.01 -18.62 -8.09
CA ASP A 253 -11.61 -18.92 -7.82
C ASP A 253 -10.78 -17.65 -8.15
N PRO A 254 -10.15 -16.98 -7.16
CA PRO A 254 -9.41 -15.74 -7.41
C PRO A 254 -8.20 -15.92 -8.34
N LEU A 255 -7.80 -17.17 -8.62
CA LEU A 255 -6.69 -17.48 -9.51
C LEU A 255 -7.14 -17.80 -10.95
N ASN A 256 -8.40 -18.22 -11.19
CA ASN A 256 -8.80 -18.68 -12.53
C ASN A 256 -10.32 -18.58 -12.85
N PRO A 257 -10.75 -17.64 -13.72
CA PRO A 257 -10.01 -16.44 -14.12
C PRO A 257 -9.88 -15.48 -12.92
N PRO A 258 -8.82 -14.67 -12.84
CA PRO A 258 -8.71 -13.66 -11.79
C PRO A 258 -9.90 -12.70 -11.74
N PHE A 259 -10.28 -12.30 -10.53
CA PHE A 259 -11.39 -11.37 -10.31
C PHE A 259 -11.16 -10.03 -11.03
N GLN A 260 -12.19 -9.49 -11.69
CA GLN A 260 -12.10 -8.27 -12.48
C GLN A 260 -12.67 -7.06 -11.72
N TRP A 261 -11.80 -6.32 -11.03
CA TRP A 261 -12.17 -5.13 -10.25
C TRP A 261 -12.86 -4.04 -11.07
N GLN A 262 -12.49 -3.89 -12.34
CA GLN A 262 -13.14 -2.95 -13.26
C GLN A 262 -14.62 -3.31 -13.49
N LEU A 263 -14.94 -4.60 -13.67
CA LEU A 263 -16.32 -5.06 -13.81
C LEU A 263 -17.09 -4.90 -12.49
N PHE A 264 -16.47 -5.22 -11.36
CA PHE A 264 -17.06 -4.99 -10.05
C PHE A 264 -17.43 -3.51 -9.84
N ARG A 265 -16.52 -2.59 -10.20
CA ARG A 265 -16.75 -1.15 -10.15
C ARG A 265 -17.95 -0.71 -11.00
N GLN A 266 -18.19 -1.37 -12.12
CA GLN A 266 -19.31 -1.09 -13.03
C GLN A 266 -20.60 -1.81 -12.62
N GLY A 267 -20.54 -2.74 -11.67
CA GLY A 267 -21.68 -3.50 -11.19
C GLY A 267 -22.63 -2.69 -10.31
N GLN A 268 -23.86 -3.21 -10.14
CA GLN A 268 -24.93 -2.56 -9.39
C GLN A 268 -24.53 -2.23 -7.96
N THR A 269 -23.76 -3.10 -7.29
CA THR A 269 -23.24 -2.86 -5.94
C THR A 269 -22.48 -1.53 -5.85
N CYS A 270 -21.58 -1.28 -6.80
CA CYS A 270 -20.78 -0.05 -6.81
C CYS A 270 -21.54 1.17 -7.35
N ILE A 271 -22.46 0.97 -8.31
CA ILE A 271 -23.34 2.05 -8.76
C ILE A 271 -24.17 2.58 -7.59
N SER A 272 -24.80 1.69 -6.82
CA SER A 272 -25.59 2.06 -5.64
C SER A 272 -24.72 2.65 -4.52
N ALA A 273 -23.52 2.11 -4.29
CA ALA A 273 -22.63 2.65 -3.26
C ALA A 273 -22.12 4.06 -3.60
N LEU A 274 -21.86 4.36 -4.88
CA LEU A 274 -21.22 5.60 -5.34
C LEU A 274 -22.20 6.62 -5.96
N GLU A 275 -23.51 6.39 -5.85
CA GLU A 275 -24.57 7.18 -6.50
C GLU A 275 -24.34 8.69 -6.36
N ARG A 276 -24.04 9.15 -5.14
CA ARG A 276 -23.87 10.57 -4.83
C ARG A 276 -22.51 11.15 -5.23
N VAL A 277 -21.50 10.31 -5.43
CA VAL A 277 -20.15 10.72 -5.85
C VAL A 277 -20.08 10.93 -7.37
N MET A 278 -20.98 10.27 -8.11
CA MET A 278 -21.02 10.32 -9.57
C MET A 278 -21.84 11.49 -10.14
N THR A 279 -22.53 12.27 -9.29
CA THR A 279 -23.39 13.42 -9.67
C THR A 279 -22.74 14.76 -9.36
#